data_AF-A0A839ZB70-F1
#
_entry.id   AF-A0A839ZB70-F1
#
_cell.length_a   1.000
_cell.length_b   1.000
_cell.length_c   1.000
_cell.angle_alpha   90.00
_cell.angle_beta   90.00
_cell.angle_gamma   90.00
#
_symmetry.space_group_name_H-M   'P 1'
#
loop_
_entity.id
_entity.type
_entity.pdbx_description
1 polymer ?
#
loop_
_entity_poly.entity_id
_entity_poly.type
_entity_poly.pdbx_seq_one_letter_code
_entity_poly.pdbx_strand_id
1 'polypeptide(L)'
;MSTRFCKACAGWHDLGEPWPAACVRSEPPARSTAVPAPMVISDTMDPTEHIDGKRYTSKSAFRRVTKQHGCIEVGDDPARLRPIRKPKPDSKAIAEAVARAQHMVENGIPARAAS
;
A
#
# COMPACT_ATOMS: atom_id res chain seq x y z
N MET A 1 4.81 -5.17 29.40
CA MET A 1 4.52 -3.74 29.16
C MET A 1 4.68 -3.47 27.69
N SER A 2 3.62 -3.02 27.02
CA SER A 2 3.63 -2.76 25.57
C SER A 2 3.82 -1.27 25.33
N THR A 3 4.98 -0.87 24.82
CA THR A 3 5.29 0.53 24.52
C THR A 3 5.13 0.84 23.04
N ARG A 4 4.75 2.07 22.69
CA ARG A 4 4.65 2.56 21.32
C ARG A 4 5.45 3.85 21.13
N PHE A 5 6.22 3.92 20.05
CA PHE A 5 6.91 5.14 19.64
C PHE A 5 5.92 6.18 19.07
N CYS A 6 5.99 7.41 19.60
CA CYS A 6 5.14 8.52 19.23
C CYS A 6 5.80 9.40 18.18
N LYS A 7 5.16 9.52 17.01
CA LYS A 7 5.65 10.38 15.92
C LYS A 7 5.28 11.87 16.08
N ALA A 8 4.69 12.28 17.21
CA ALA A 8 4.38 13.68 17.50
C ALA A 8 5.50 14.32 18.35
N CYS A 9 5.89 13.66 19.44
CA CYS A 9 6.96 14.13 20.34
C CYS A 9 8.30 13.38 20.17
N ALA A 10 8.35 12.37 19.28
CA ALA A 10 9.51 11.48 19.10
C ALA A 10 9.92 10.68 20.36
N GLY A 11 9.00 10.49 21.31
CA GLY A 11 9.21 9.70 22.53
C GLY A 11 8.54 8.32 22.53
N TRP A 12 8.75 7.54 23.58
CA TRP A 12 8.07 6.25 23.81
C TRP A 12 6.98 6.42 24.89
N HIS A 13 5.77 5.92 24.63
CA HIS A 13 4.67 5.90 25.60
C HIS A 13 4.26 4.47 25.92
N ASP A 14 3.89 4.23 27.18
CA ASP A 14 3.25 2.99 27.59
C ASP A 14 1.79 2.97 27.09
N LEU A 15 1.37 1.85 26.49
CA LEU A 15 -0.02 1.65 26.06
C LEU A 15 -0.95 1.25 27.21
N GLY A 16 -0.40 0.96 28.39
CA GLY A 16 -1.18 0.75 29.62
C GLY A 16 -1.73 2.06 30.21
N GLU A 17 -1.16 3.20 29.83
CA GLU A 17 -1.59 4.54 30.25
C GLU A 17 -2.37 5.25 29.14
N PRO A 18 -3.29 6.18 29.48
CA PRO A 18 -3.96 7.00 28.49
C PRO A 18 -2.97 7.77 27.60
N TRP A 19 -3.24 7.79 26.30
CA TRP A 19 -2.37 8.49 25.35
C TRP A 19 -2.32 10.00 25.66
N PRO A 20 -1.14 10.63 25.75
CA PRO A 20 -1.04 12.03 26.14
C PRO A 20 -1.80 12.95 25.18
N ALA A 21 -2.59 13.89 25.70
CA ALA A 21 -3.40 14.80 24.89
C ALA A 21 -2.57 15.59 23.87
N ALA A 22 -1.37 16.05 24.26
CA ALA A 22 -0.42 16.74 23.37
C ALA A 22 0.12 15.85 22.23
N CYS A 23 0.01 14.52 22.37
CA CYS A 23 0.45 13.54 21.38
C CYS A 23 -0.70 12.98 20.53
N VAL A 24 -1.94 13.44 20.76
CA VAL A 24 -3.10 13.13 19.90
C VAL A 24 -2.95 13.93 18.61
N ARG A 25 -2.82 13.23 17.48
CA ARG A 25 -2.85 13.89 16.16
C ARG A 25 -4.30 14.24 15.83
N SER A 26 -4.62 15.53 15.80
CA SER A 26 -5.94 16.04 15.40
C SER A 26 -6.19 15.91 13.89
N GLU A 27 -5.13 15.99 13.08
CA GLU A 27 -5.21 15.92 11.62
C GLU A 27 -4.32 14.82 11.03
N PRO A 28 -4.78 14.13 9.98
CA PRO A 28 -3.94 13.20 9.24
C PRO A 28 -2.76 13.97 8.62
N PRO A 29 -1.54 13.39 8.62
CA PRO A 29 -0.39 14.06 8.03
C PRO A 29 -0.64 14.31 6.54
N ALA A 30 -0.34 15.53 6.08
CA ALA A 30 -0.39 15.87 4.66
C ALA A 30 0.53 14.95 3.86
N ARG A 31 0.09 14.52 2.66
CA ARG A 31 0.90 13.65 1.79
C ARG A 31 2.16 14.32 1.26
N SER A 32 2.17 15.65 1.13
CA SER A 32 3.30 16.43 0.63
C SER A 32 3.63 17.53 1.63
N THR A 33 4.93 17.73 1.86
CA THR A 33 5.46 18.83 2.67
C THR A 33 5.51 20.15 1.90
N ALA A 34 5.70 20.10 0.58
CA ALA A 34 5.80 21.29 -0.26
C ALA A 34 4.44 21.84 -0.70
N VAL A 35 3.46 20.96 -0.92
CA VAL A 35 2.09 21.34 -1.33
C VAL A 35 1.09 20.56 -0.48
N PRO A 36 0.83 20.98 0.76
CA PRO A 36 -0.09 20.32 1.67
C PRO A 36 -1.54 20.68 1.33
N ALA A 37 -2.00 20.33 0.12
CA ALA A 37 -3.36 20.55 -0.34
C ALA A 37 -4.05 19.23 -0.73
N PRO A 38 -5.38 19.15 -0.63
CA PRO A 38 -6.14 18.01 -1.15
C PRO A 38 -5.92 17.85 -2.65
N MET A 39 -5.70 16.60 -3.09
CA MET A 39 -5.69 16.28 -4.52
C MET A 39 -7.14 16.16 -5.01
N VAL A 40 -7.58 17.10 -5.84
CA VAL A 40 -8.94 17.11 -6.39
C VAL A 40 -8.92 16.52 -7.80
N ILE A 41 -9.68 15.44 -8.01
CA ILE A 41 -9.90 14.88 -9.34
C ILE A 41 -11.23 15.43 -9.88
N SER A 42 -11.18 16.25 -10.93
CA SER A 42 -12.38 16.82 -11.54
C SER A 42 -13.18 15.78 -12.32
N ASP A 43 -14.50 15.97 -12.39
CA ASP A 43 -15.39 15.13 -13.22
C ASP A 43 -15.28 15.46 -14.70
N THR A 44 -14.74 16.63 -15.05
CA THR A 44 -14.59 17.07 -16.43
C THR A 44 -13.57 16.21 -17.20
N MET A 45 -13.87 15.96 -18.47
CA MET A 45 -13.02 15.28 -19.44
C MET A 45 -13.20 15.90 -20.83
N ASP A 46 -12.24 15.65 -21.71
CA ASP A 46 -12.34 16.06 -23.11
C ASP A 46 -13.59 15.43 -23.76
N PRO A 47 -14.29 16.17 -24.65
CA PRO A 47 -15.48 15.67 -25.31
C PRO A 47 -15.20 14.35 -26.03
N THR A 48 -15.77 13.26 -25.52
CA THR A 48 -15.54 11.91 -26.04
C THR A 48 -16.86 11.29 -26.44
N GLU A 49 -16.89 10.70 -27.64
CA GLU A 49 -18.05 9.97 -28.14
C GLU A 49 -18.18 8.61 -27.45
N HIS A 50 -19.41 8.20 -27.14
CA HIS A 50 -19.71 6.95 -26.47
C HIS A 50 -20.56 6.02 -27.35
N ILE A 51 -20.88 4.84 -26.82
CA ILE A 51 -21.59 3.76 -27.54
C ILE A 51 -22.99 4.14 -28.04
N ASP A 52 -23.59 5.21 -27.52
CA ASP A 52 -24.88 5.74 -27.95
C ASP A 52 -24.76 6.86 -28.99
N GLY A 53 -23.55 7.12 -29.50
CA GLY A 53 -23.24 8.16 -30.48
C GLY A 53 -23.22 9.58 -29.91
N LYS A 54 -23.40 9.75 -28.59
CA LYS A 54 -23.34 11.07 -27.95
C LYS A 54 -21.95 11.37 -27.41
N ARG A 55 -21.61 12.66 -27.36
CA ARG A 55 -20.37 13.14 -26.74
C ARG A 55 -20.60 13.57 -25.30
N TYR A 56 -19.73 13.11 -24.42
CA TYR A 56 -19.74 13.44 -23.00
C TYR A 56 -18.49 14.21 -22.60
N THR A 57 -18.67 15.19 -21.72
CA THR A 57 -17.60 15.98 -21.08
C THR A 57 -17.49 15.70 -19.59
N SER A 58 -18.30 14.76 -19.08
CA SER A 58 -18.37 14.38 -17.67
C SER A 58 -18.11 12.88 -17.55
N LYS A 59 -17.12 12.51 -16.72
CA LYS A 59 -16.75 11.11 -16.45
C LYS A 59 -17.90 10.37 -15.79
N SER A 60 -18.62 11.01 -14.87
CA SER A 60 -19.79 10.44 -14.21
C SER A 60 -20.94 10.15 -15.18
N ALA A 61 -21.18 11.05 -16.14
CA ALA A 61 -22.17 10.83 -17.19
C ALA A 61 -21.78 9.68 -18.12
N PHE A 62 -20.52 9.61 -18.54
CA PHE A 62 -19.99 8.53 -19.36
C PHE A 62 -20.16 7.16 -18.66
N ARG A 63 -19.73 7.05 -17.40
CA ARG A 63 -19.87 5.81 -16.61
C ARG A 63 -21.33 5.41 -16.37
N ARG A 64 -22.23 6.37 -16.20
CA ARG A 64 -23.67 6.08 -16.06
C ARG A 64 -24.21 5.37 -17.30
N VAL A 65 -23.86 5.85 -18.48
CA VAL A 65 -24.29 5.25 -19.76
C VAL A 65 -23.62 3.89 -19.97
N THR A 66 -22.33 3.78 -19.66
CA THR A 66 -21.60 2.49 -19.66
C THR A 66 -22.35 1.43 -18.84
N LYS A 67 -22.79 1.78 -17.62
CA LYS A 67 -23.57 0.88 -16.75
C LYS A 67 -24.96 0.57 -17.31
N GLN A 68 -25.65 1.55 -17.89
CA GLN A 68 -26.99 1.38 -18.47
C GLN A 68 -26.99 0.39 -19.65
N HIS A 69 -25.92 0.36 -20.43
CA HIS A 69 -25.75 -0.59 -21.54
C HIS A 69 -25.13 -1.94 -21.12
N GLY A 70 -24.99 -2.20 -19.82
CA GLY A 70 -24.46 -3.46 -19.30
C GLY A 70 -22.96 -3.67 -19.53
N CYS A 71 -22.21 -2.61 -19.86
CA CYS A 71 -20.76 -2.68 -19.99
C CYS A 71 -20.09 -2.69 -18.60
N ILE A 72 -18.92 -3.33 -18.52
CA ILE A 72 -18.10 -3.41 -17.30
C ILE A 72 -16.87 -2.53 -17.48
N GLU A 73 -16.61 -1.63 -16.53
CA GLU A 73 -15.41 -0.79 -16.52
C GLU A 73 -14.19 -1.65 -16.12
N VAL A 74 -13.31 -1.94 -17.08
CA VAL A 74 -12.10 -2.72 -16.82
C VAL A 74 -11.08 -1.85 -16.10
N GLY A 75 -10.58 -2.32 -14.96
CA GLY A 75 -9.54 -1.64 -14.18
C GLY A 75 -9.98 -1.21 -12.78
N ASP A 76 -11.29 -1.14 -12.52
CA ASP A 76 -11.88 -0.87 -11.21
C ASP A 76 -12.27 -2.17 -10.45
N ASP A 77 -11.65 -3.29 -10.81
CA ASP A 77 -11.91 -4.57 -10.15
C ASP A 77 -11.31 -4.57 -8.73
N PRO A 78 -12.11 -4.78 -7.66
CA PRO A 78 -11.61 -4.81 -6.28
C PRO A 78 -10.56 -5.89 -6.04
N ALA A 79 -10.54 -6.96 -6.85
CA ALA A 79 -9.53 -8.00 -6.80
C ALA A 79 -8.13 -7.45 -7.08
N ARG A 80 -8.02 -6.36 -7.85
CA ARG A 80 -6.75 -5.71 -8.18
C ARG A 80 -6.08 -5.05 -6.97
N LEU A 81 -6.86 -4.73 -5.93
CA LEU A 81 -6.38 -4.18 -4.66
C LEU A 81 -6.04 -5.26 -3.63
N ARG A 82 -6.30 -6.55 -3.91
CA ARG A 82 -6.05 -7.63 -2.96
C ARG A 82 -4.54 -7.79 -2.75
N PRO A 83 -4.06 -7.83 -1.49
CA PRO A 83 -2.66 -8.10 -1.21
C PRO A 83 -2.23 -9.44 -1.82
N ILE A 84 -1.10 -9.45 -2.53
CA ILE A 84 -0.49 -10.68 -3.01
C ILE A 84 -0.07 -11.50 -1.79
N ARG A 85 -0.71 -12.66 -1.59
CA ARG A 85 -0.31 -13.60 -0.55
C ARG A 85 0.98 -14.29 -1.00
N LYS A 86 2.11 -13.81 -0.48
CA LYS A 86 3.38 -14.51 -0.66
C LYS A 86 3.28 -15.89 0.02
N PRO A 87 3.81 -16.96 -0.59
CA PRO A 87 3.90 -18.24 0.08
C PRO A 87 4.68 -18.07 1.39
N LYS A 88 4.30 -18.83 2.42
CA LYS A 88 5.03 -18.82 3.68
C LYS A 88 6.47 -19.30 3.41
N PRO A 89 7.50 -18.59 3.86
CA PRO A 89 8.87 -19.07 3.77
C PRO A 89 9.00 -20.41 4.51
N ASP A 90 9.73 -21.37 3.93
CA ASP A 90 10.03 -22.63 4.60
C ASP A 90 11.08 -22.39 5.70
N SER A 91 10.63 -22.36 6.95
CA SER A 91 11.48 -22.09 8.09
C SER A 91 12.58 -23.14 8.29
N LYS A 92 12.34 -24.39 7.90
CA LYS A 92 13.33 -25.47 8.03
C LYS A 92 14.44 -25.30 7.02
N ALA A 93 14.10 -25.09 5.74
CA ALA A 93 15.08 -24.86 4.70
C ALA A 93 15.96 -23.63 4.99
N ILE A 94 15.35 -22.56 5.54
CA ILE A 94 16.09 -21.36 5.96
C ILE A 94 17.05 -21.70 7.11
N ALA A 95 16.59 -22.40 8.15
CA ALA A 95 17.42 -22.77 9.29
C ALA A 95 18.60 -23.68 8.88
N GLU A 96 18.35 -24.66 8.01
CA GLU A 96 19.39 -25.55 7.48
C GLU A 96 20.40 -24.81 6.62
N ALA A 97 19.96 -23.89 5.76
CA ALA A 97 20.86 -23.06 4.96
C ALA A 97 21.73 -22.16 5.84
N VAL A 98 21.16 -21.55 6.89
CA VAL A 98 21.92 -20.73 7.86
C VAL A 98 22.93 -21.57 8.62
N ALA A 99 22.53 -22.73 9.14
CA ALA A 99 23.43 -23.64 9.84
C ALA A 99 24.58 -24.12 8.95
N ARG A 100 24.29 -24.45 7.68
CA ARG A 100 25.31 -24.82 6.70
C ARG A 100 26.28 -23.68 6.43
N ALA A 101 25.78 -22.45 6.25
CA ALA A 101 26.62 -21.29 6.03
C ALA A 101 27.52 -20.99 7.23
N GLN A 102 27.00 -21.11 8.46
CA GLN A 102 27.79 -20.97 9.68
C GLN A 102 28.91 -22.01 9.75
N HIS A 103 28.58 -23.28 9.53
CA HIS A 103 29.57 -24.36 9.48
C HIS A 103 30.66 -24.12 8.42
N MET A 104 30.29 -23.61 7.23
CA MET A 104 31.27 -23.30 6.19
C MET A 104 32.23 -22.18 6.61
N VAL A 105 31.73 -21.14 7.28
CA VAL A 105 32.55 -20.04 7.81
C VAL A 105 33.49 -20.54 8.91
N GLU A 106 32.99 -21.35 9.84
CA GLU A 106 33.78 -21.92 10.94
C GLU A 106 34.90 -22.84 10.44
N ASN A 107 34.66 -23.56 9.33
CA ASN A 107 35.65 -24.46 8.72
C ASN A 107 36.48 -23.79 7.60
N GLY A 108 36.37 -22.47 7.41
CA GLY A 108 37.18 -21.72 6.45
C GLY A 108 36.88 -21.98 4.96
N ILE A 109 35.69 -22.49 4.63
CA ILE A 109 35.27 -22.77 3.25
C ILE A 109 34.62 -21.51 2.65
N PRO A 110 35.13 -20.96 1.53
CA PRO A 110 34.60 -19.72 0.96
C PRO A 110 33.21 -19.92 0.33
N ALA A 111 32.28 -19.02 0.64
CA ALA A 111 30.85 -19.09 0.27
C ALA A 111 30.52 -19.03 -1.24
N ARG A 112 31.52 -19.00 -2.15
CA ARG A 112 31.32 -18.79 -3.59
C ARG A 112 31.35 -20.05 -4.47
N ALA A 113 31.49 -21.25 -3.89
CA ALA A 113 31.61 -22.50 -4.66
C ALA A 113 30.31 -23.33 -4.64
N ALA A 114 29.21 -22.79 -5.18
CA ALA A 114 28.02 -23.58 -5.52
C ALA A 114 27.16 -22.83 -6.54
N SER A 115 27.44 -23.06 -7.82
CA SER A 115 26.51 -22.86 -8.94
C SER A 115 25.64 -24.09 -9.12
#